data_AF-A0A518H4B4-F1
#
_entry.id   AF-A0A518H4B4-F1
#
_cell.length_a   1.000
_cell.length_b   1.000
_cell.length_c   1.000
_cell.angle_alpha   90.00
_cell.angle_beta   90.00
_cell.angle_gamma   90.00
#
_symmetry.space_group_name_H-M   'P 1'
#
loop_
_entity.id
_entity.type
_entity.pdbx_description
1 polymer ?
#
loop_
_entity_poly.entity_id
_entity_poly.type
_entity_poly.pdbx_seq_one_letter_code
_entity_poly.pdbx_strand_id
1 'polypeptide(L)'
;MDVIRFYSVSGEYGCFSNFLPHPPRLKGKTWPTSEHDFQAQKFVGTPDEEEVRSAKLPMVAARMGRSRKRPLRKDWESVKDSLMHEAVLSKFTQHADLREALLGTGEAEIVEHTANDTYWGDGDGSGKNRLGRILMQVREELRRWSPDPHPASMHSAGISSLYVRGVTVLEYLEATAIVDWDNQEVLALARSLAGGRGDPVAVAGRCFEWVRDEIRHSGDHRLGPVTCSASEVLRHGTGFCYAKSHLLAALLRANAIPAGFCYQRLSIDGAGLPFCLHGLNAVYLPGIGWYRIDARGDRPGISTGLDPPSERLAFTPRVEGEATFDEIWSSPLPVVVEALTGHGSYAELLDHLPDLEP
;
A
#
# COMPACT_ATOMS: atom_id res chain seq x y z
N MET A 1 -6.19 34.12 7.37
CA MET A 1 -6.28 32.66 7.22
C MET A 1 -7.53 32.23 7.95
N ASP A 2 -8.41 31.52 7.26
CA ASP A 2 -9.63 31.01 7.88
C ASP A 2 -9.27 29.82 8.78
N VAL A 3 -9.88 29.77 9.96
CA VAL A 3 -9.63 28.72 10.95
C VAL A 3 -10.95 27.99 11.20
N ILE A 4 -10.98 26.71 10.83
CA ILE A 4 -12.10 25.80 11.07
C ILE A 4 -11.87 25.10 12.41
N ARG A 5 -12.76 25.33 13.37
CA ARG A 5 -12.74 24.66 14.68
C ARG A 5 -13.84 23.61 14.73
N PHE A 6 -13.48 22.39 15.11
CA PHE A 6 -14.43 21.29 15.29
C PHE A 6 -14.16 20.55 16.60
N TYR A 7 -15.17 19.89 17.15
CA TYR A 7 -15.02 19.07 18.36
C TYR A 7 -16.09 17.98 18.47
N SER A 8 -17.35 18.36 18.23
CA SER A 8 -18.49 17.44 18.30
C SER A 8 -18.87 16.91 16.93
N VAL A 9 -19.28 15.63 16.88
CA VAL A 9 -19.90 15.00 15.71
C VAL A 9 -21.20 15.69 15.27
N SER A 10 -21.86 16.43 16.16
CA SER A 10 -23.11 17.16 15.88
C SER A 10 -22.90 18.58 15.36
N GLY A 11 -21.65 19.06 15.28
CA GLY A 11 -21.33 20.40 14.77
C GLY A 11 -21.22 20.42 13.24
N GLU A 12 -21.12 21.62 12.68
CA GLU A 12 -20.97 21.86 11.22
C GLU A 12 -19.83 21.04 10.61
N TYR A 13 -18.70 20.96 11.30
CA TYR A 13 -17.51 20.18 10.90
C TYR A 13 -17.38 18.87 11.68
N GLY A 14 -18.50 18.32 12.16
CA GLY A 14 -18.52 17.04 12.88
C GLY A 14 -18.00 15.87 12.05
N CYS A 15 -18.00 16.03 10.72
CA CYS A 15 -17.40 15.11 9.76
C CYS A 15 -15.90 14.87 10.01
N PHE A 16 -15.18 15.81 10.63
CA PHE A 16 -13.75 15.70 10.94
C PHE A 16 -13.45 14.91 12.22
N SER A 17 -14.45 14.67 13.07
CA SER A 17 -14.27 13.89 14.29
C SER A 17 -14.04 12.41 14.01
N ASN A 18 -13.10 11.80 14.73
CA ASN A 18 -12.85 10.35 14.71
C ASN A 18 -13.99 9.52 15.36
N PHE A 19 -14.94 10.19 16.01
CA PHE A 19 -16.10 9.58 16.64
C PHE A 19 -17.29 9.46 15.68
N LEU A 20 -17.22 10.07 14.50
CA LEU A 20 -18.27 9.98 13.50
C LEU A 20 -18.41 8.52 12.99
N PRO A 21 -19.64 7.96 12.95
CA PRO A 21 -19.89 6.59 12.49
C PRO A 21 -19.85 6.49 10.97
N HIS A 22 -18.65 6.59 10.41
CA HIS A 22 -18.34 6.28 9.02
C HIS A 22 -17.32 5.15 9.00
N PRO A 23 -17.76 3.89 8.88
CA PRO A 23 -16.87 2.75 9.08
C PRO A 23 -15.77 2.68 8.01
N PRO A 24 -14.48 2.83 8.35
CA PRO A 24 -13.42 2.50 7.41
C PRO A 24 -13.17 0.98 7.41
N ARG A 25 -12.82 0.43 6.25
CA ARG A 25 -12.21 -0.89 6.13
C ARG A 25 -10.69 -0.74 6.16
N LEU A 26 -10.01 -1.34 7.12
CA LEU A 26 -8.55 -1.26 7.24
C LEU A 26 -8.02 -2.56 7.88
N LYS A 27 -6.86 -3.06 7.42
CA LYS A 27 -6.20 -4.26 7.98
C LYS A 27 -7.14 -5.48 8.09
N GLY A 28 -7.89 -5.77 7.02
CA GLY A 28 -8.78 -6.93 7.06
C GLY A 28 -10.15 -6.72 7.69
N LYS A 29 -10.38 -5.60 8.39
CA LYS A 29 -11.54 -5.42 9.27
C LYS A 29 -12.33 -4.16 8.91
N THR A 30 -13.64 -4.22 9.15
CA THR A 30 -14.50 -3.02 9.20
C THR A 30 -14.51 -2.49 10.63
N TRP A 31 -14.15 -1.23 10.79
CA TRP A 31 -14.10 -0.54 12.07
C TRP A 31 -15.31 0.37 12.21
N PRO A 32 -16.04 0.40 13.35
CA PRO A 32 -17.22 1.26 13.47
C PRO A 32 -16.91 2.75 13.29
N THR A 33 -15.73 3.20 13.73
CA THR A 33 -15.19 4.55 13.55
C THR A 33 -13.66 4.52 13.49
N SER A 34 -13.01 5.59 13.04
CA SER A 34 -11.55 5.75 13.14
C SER A 34 -11.04 5.63 14.59
N GLU A 35 -11.83 6.07 15.58
CA GLU A 35 -11.51 5.88 17.00
C GLU A 35 -11.42 4.39 17.40
N HIS A 36 -12.29 3.52 16.86
CA HIS A 36 -12.22 2.09 17.17
C HIS A 36 -10.94 1.45 16.63
N ASP A 37 -10.57 1.76 15.39
CA ASP A 37 -9.30 1.30 14.81
C ASP A 37 -8.14 1.79 15.67
N PHE A 38 -8.01 3.10 15.85
CA PHE A 38 -6.90 3.70 16.57
C PHE A 38 -6.69 3.12 17.98
N GLN A 39 -7.78 2.90 18.73
CA GLN A 39 -7.70 2.33 20.08
C GLN A 39 -7.40 0.84 20.07
N ALA A 40 -7.88 0.09 19.09
CA ALA A 40 -7.61 -1.34 18.96
C ALA A 40 -6.15 -1.61 18.57
N GLN A 41 -5.54 -0.74 17.75
CA GLN A 41 -4.14 -0.87 17.35
C GLN A 41 -3.14 -0.85 18.51
N LYS A 42 -3.55 -0.38 19.70
CA LYS A 42 -2.77 -0.49 20.93
C LYS A 42 -2.54 -1.92 21.39
N PHE A 43 -3.43 -2.83 21.01
CA PHE A 43 -3.49 -4.21 21.46
C PHE A 43 -3.39 -5.21 20.31
N VAL A 44 -2.80 -4.79 19.19
CA VAL A 44 -2.67 -5.63 17.98
C VAL A 44 -2.12 -7.02 18.32
N GLY A 45 -2.78 -8.05 17.82
CA GLY A 45 -2.38 -9.45 18.05
C GLY A 45 -2.79 -10.02 19.42
N THR A 46 -3.55 -9.28 20.23
CA THR A 46 -4.16 -9.80 21.46
C THR A 46 -5.70 -9.85 21.34
N PRO A 47 -6.39 -10.63 22.20
CA PRO A 47 -7.86 -10.63 22.23
C PRO A 47 -8.49 -9.25 22.50
N ASP A 48 -7.74 -8.33 23.11
CA ASP A 48 -8.22 -6.99 23.43
C ASP A 48 -8.48 -6.14 22.18
N GLU A 49 -7.75 -6.39 21.08
CA GLU A 49 -7.95 -5.70 19.81
C GLU A 49 -9.41 -5.85 19.34
N GLU A 50 -9.91 -7.08 19.39
CA GLU A 50 -11.25 -7.42 18.93
C GLU A 50 -12.34 -6.94 19.89
N GLU A 51 -12.04 -6.95 21.20
CA GLU A 51 -12.94 -6.39 22.22
C GLU A 51 -13.12 -4.88 22.04
N VAL A 52 -12.03 -4.15 21.76
CA VAL A 52 -12.07 -2.71 21.47
C VAL A 52 -12.81 -2.43 20.17
N ARG A 53 -12.54 -3.22 19.11
CA ARG A 53 -13.26 -3.10 17.83
C ARG A 53 -14.76 -3.27 17.99
N SER A 54 -15.16 -4.23 18.83
CA SER A 54 -16.57 -4.61 19.06
C SER A 54 -17.29 -3.72 20.07
N ALA A 55 -16.64 -2.69 20.61
CA ALA A 55 -17.27 -1.73 21.50
C ALA A 55 -18.47 -1.06 20.80
N LYS A 56 -19.59 -0.92 21.53
CA LYS A 56 -20.83 -0.36 20.95
C LYS A 56 -20.73 1.10 20.56
N LEU A 57 -19.84 1.86 21.21
CA LEU A 57 -19.74 3.32 21.08
C LEU A 57 -18.26 3.73 21.03
N PRO A 58 -17.90 4.76 20.24
CA PRO A 58 -16.51 5.22 20.13
C PRO A 58 -15.94 5.68 21.47
N MET A 59 -16.77 6.27 22.34
CA MET A 59 -16.35 6.64 23.71
C MET A 59 -15.98 5.42 24.57
N VAL A 60 -16.61 4.26 24.33
CA VAL A 60 -16.26 3.03 25.03
C VAL A 60 -14.92 2.50 24.52
N ALA A 61 -14.68 2.48 23.21
CA ALA A 61 -13.39 2.14 22.63
C ALA A 61 -12.26 3.06 23.14
N ALA A 62 -12.50 4.38 23.16
CA ALA A 62 -11.59 5.38 23.72
C ALA A 62 -11.24 5.10 25.19
N ARG A 63 -12.26 4.80 26.01
CA ARG A 63 -12.07 4.46 27.43
C ARG A 63 -11.25 3.17 27.60
N MET A 64 -11.52 2.15 26.79
CA MET A 64 -10.80 0.88 26.83
C MET A 64 -9.32 1.08 26.45
N GLY A 65 -9.03 1.76 25.35
CA GLY A 65 -7.65 1.98 24.92
C GLY A 65 -6.87 3.01 25.75
N ARG A 66 -7.53 3.88 26.53
CA ARG A 66 -6.86 4.74 27.53
C ARG A 66 -6.50 3.99 28.81
N SER A 67 -7.18 2.89 29.11
CA SER A 67 -6.91 2.07 30.29
C SER A 67 -5.51 1.47 30.25
N ARG A 68 -4.70 1.72 31.28
CA ARG A 68 -3.38 1.10 31.45
C ARG A 68 -3.42 -0.24 32.19
N LYS A 69 -4.61 -0.81 32.40
CA LYS A 69 -4.77 -2.15 32.99
C LYS A 69 -4.31 -3.27 32.04
N ARG A 70 -4.27 -2.97 30.74
CA ARG A 70 -3.86 -3.88 29.68
C ARG A 70 -2.52 -3.39 29.10
N PRO A 71 -1.57 -4.29 28.80
CA PRO A 71 -0.29 -3.89 28.22
C PRO A 71 -0.52 -3.33 26.81
N LEU A 72 -0.02 -2.12 26.57
CA LEU A 72 0.03 -1.56 25.23
C LEU A 72 1.20 -2.18 24.46
N ARG A 73 1.14 -2.15 23.13
CA ARG A 73 2.31 -2.38 22.28
C ARG A 73 3.48 -1.49 22.69
N LYS A 74 4.70 -2.05 22.65
CA LYS A 74 5.92 -1.42 23.20
C LYS A 74 6.32 -0.13 22.49
N ASP A 75 6.00 -0.03 21.21
CA ASP A 75 6.31 1.08 20.31
C ASP A 75 5.18 2.12 20.22
N TRP A 76 4.16 2.05 21.07
CA TRP A 76 2.94 2.87 20.95
C TRP A 76 3.22 4.38 20.74
N GLU A 77 4.13 4.95 21.52
CA GLU A 77 4.41 6.38 21.46
C GLU A 77 5.05 6.82 20.12
N SER A 78 5.78 5.94 19.44
CA SER A 78 6.39 6.24 18.13
C SER A 78 5.44 6.00 16.96
N VAL A 79 4.47 5.09 17.09
CA VAL A 79 3.59 4.71 15.96
C VAL A 79 2.22 5.36 15.97
N LYS A 80 1.75 5.90 17.10
CA LYS A 80 0.39 6.43 17.26
C LYS A 80 0.01 7.49 16.21
N ASP A 81 0.94 8.35 15.81
CA ASP A 81 0.65 9.41 14.83
C ASP A 81 0.43 8.83 13.43
N SER A 82 1.27 7.87 13.02
CA SER A 82 1.13 7.17 11.74
C SER A 82 -0.14 6.32 11.70
N LEU A 83 -0.50 5.65 12.80
CA LEU A 83 -1.73 4.87 12.90
C LEU A 83 -2.99 5.75 12.84
N MET A 84 -2.96 6.92 13.48
CA MET A 84 -4.05 7.88 13.37
C MET A 84 -4.18 8.40 11.95
N HIS A 85 -3.06 8.74 11.31
CA HIS A 85 -3.02 9.16 9.92
C HIS A 85 -3.64 8.09 9.00
N GLU A 86 -3.24 6.83 9.16
CA GLU A 86 -3.79 5.69 8.40
C GLU A 86 -5.32 5.57 8.56
N ALA A 87 -5.83 5.70 9.79
CA ALA A 87 -7.25 5.63 10.09
C ALA A 87 -8.06 6.82 9.51
N VAL A 88 -7.49 8.03 9.56
CA VAL A 88 -8.08 9.24 8.98
C VAL A 88 -8.06 9.15 7.47
N LEU A 89 -6.91 8.85 6.85
CA LEU A 89 -6.79 8.68 5.41
C LEU A 89 -7.77 7.61 4.89
N SER A 90 -7.87 6.46 5.58
CA SER A 90 -8.82 5.40 5.21
C SER A 90 -10.27 5.87 5.24
N LYS A 91 -10.67 6.62 6.27
CA LYS A 91 -12.00 7.25 6.35
C LYS A 91 -12.25 8.21 5.19
N PHE A 92 -11.35 9.15 4.92
CA PHE A 92 -11.57 10.17 3.88
C PHE A 92 -11.35 9.65 2.45
N THR A 93 -10.67 8.52 2.26
CA THR A 93 -10.56 7.87 0.94
C THR A 93 -11.79 7.03 0.61
N GLN A 94 -12.39 6.35 1.60
CA GLN A 94 -13.53 5.44 1.37
C GLN A 94 -14.90 6.14 1.34
N HIS A 95 -15.01 7.35 1.89
CA HIS A 95 -16.27 8.08 1.98
C HIS A 95 -16.19 9.38 1.17
N ALA A 96 -16.82 9.41 0.00
CA ALA A 96 -16.68 10.50 -0.99
C ALA A 96 -17.21 11.86 -0.49
N ASP A 97 -18.31 11.84 0.25
CA ASP A 97 -18.89 13.01 0.90
C ASP A 97 -17.93 13.63 1.93
N LEU A 98 -17.27 12.80 2.73
CA LEU A 98 -16.26 13.26 3.69
C LEU A 98 -15.03 13.81 2.97
N ARG A 99 -14.59 13.14 1.90
CA ARG A 99 -13.50 13.62 1.04
C ARG A 99 -13.77 15.01 0.50
N GLU A 100 -14.95 15.21 -0.08
CA GLU A 100 -15.38 16.49 -0.62
C GLU A 100 -15.45 17.56 0.47
N ALA A 101 -15.96 17.23 1.66
CA ALA A 101 -15.98 18.15 2.79
C ALA A 101 -14.56 18.57 3.22
N LEU A 102 -13.61 17.63 3.27
CA LEU A 102 -12.22 17.94 3.64
C LEU A 102 -11.51 18.76 2.55
N LEU A 103 -11.67 18.41 1.27
CA LEU A 103 -11.12 19.18 0.16
C LEU A 103 -11.73 20.59 0.07
N GLY A 104 -13.02 20.71 0.36
CA GLY A 104 -13.78 21.97 0.37
C GLY A 104 -13.31 22.96 1.44
N THR A 105 -12.51 22.54 2.42
CA THR A 105 -11.89 23.45 3.39
C THR A 105 -10.83 24.36 2.78
N GLY A 106 -10.39 24.11 1.53
CA GLY A 106 -9.38 24.93 0.88
C GLY A 106 -8.06 24.94 1.67
N GLU A 107 -7.49 26.13 1.88
CA GLU A 107 -6.28 26.32 2.68
C GLU A 107 -6.56 26.57 4.17
N ALA A 108 -7.81 26.43 4.64
CA ALA A 108 -8.17 26.74 6.02
C ALA A 108 -7.36 25.89 7.01
N GLU A 109 -6.98 26.50 8.13
CA GLU A 109 -6.39 25.76 9.25
C GLU A 109 -7.50 24.95 9.94
N ILE A 110 -7.26 23.66 10.14
CA ILE A 110 -8.21 22.77 10.80
C ILE A 110 -7.74 22.51 12.23
N VAL A 111 -8.61 22.79 13.21
CA VAL A 111 -8.29 22.70 14.64
C VAL A 111 -9.34 21.85 15.36
N GLU A 112 -8.90 20.77 16.00
CA GLU A 112 -9.74 20.06 16.98
C GLU A 112 -9.74 20.86 18.28
N HIS A 113 -10.83 21.61 18.51
CA HIS A 113 -10.89 22.59 19.58
C HIS A 113 -11.48 22.01 20.86
N THR A 114 -10.64 21.65 21.82
CA THR A 114 -11.08 21.01 23.07
C THR A 114 -10.16 21.24 24.24
N ALA A 115 -10.73 21.65 25.37
CA ALA A 115 -10.01 21.80 26.63
C ALA A 115 -9.55 20.46 27.26
N ASN A 116 -10.02 19.32 26.74
CA ASN A 116 -9.82 18.01 27.36
C ASN A 116 -8.62 17.23 26.80
N ASP A 117 -8.05 17.65 25.67
CA ASP A 117 -6.96 16.95 24.99
C ASP A 117 -5.97 17.95 24.39
N THR A 118 -4.75 17.98 24.94
CA THR A 118 -3.66 18.86 24.48
C THR A 118 -2.73 18.18 23.47
N TYR A 119 -2.95 16.91 23.15
CA TYR A 119 -2.15 16.18 22.16
C TYR A 119 -2.85 16.14 20.81
N TRP A 120 -4.05 15.56 20.75
CA TRP A 120 -4.83 15.48 19.52
C TRP A 120 -5.51 16.80 19.20
N GLY A 121 -6.05 17.46 20.23
CA GLY A 121 -6.64 18.79 20.17
C GLY A 121 -5.67 19.91 20.55
N ASP A 122 -6.21 21.13 20.54
CA ASP A 122 -5.48 22.36 20.90
C ASP A 122 -5.57 22.73 22.39
N GLY A 123 -6.32 22.02 23.23
CA GLY A 123 -6.43 22.37 24.65
C GLY A 123 -7.08 23.75 24.86
N ASP A 124 -6.35 24.61 25.56
CA ASP A 124 -6.63 26.04 25.75
C ASP A 124 -6.03 26.93 24.63
N GLY A 125 -5.60 26.31 23.53
CA GLY A 125 -4.85 26.93 22.44
C GLY A 125 -3.34 26.62 22.49
N SER A 126 -2.83 25.99 23.56
CA SER A 126 -1.42 25.59 23.69
C SER A 126 -1.11 24.15 23.26
N GLY A 127 -2.14 23.37 22.96
CA GLY A 127 -2.04 21.97 22.55
C GLY A 127 -1.42 21.77 21.18
N LYS A 128 -1.10 20.51 20.86
CA LYS A 128 -0.38 20.16 19.63
C LYS A 128 -1.27 20.12 18.39
N ASN A 129 -2.60 20.04 18.54
CA ASN A 129 -3.56 19.91 17.44
C ASN A 129 -3.12 18.85 16.41
N ARG A 130 -2.65 17.67 16.89
CA ARG A 130 -2.14 16.63 15.99
C ARG A 130 -3.21 16.12 15.04
N LEU A 131 -4.48 16.04 15.47
CA LEU A 131 -5.56 15.59 14.59
C LEU A 131 -5.82 16.59 13.48
N GLY A 132 -5.92 17.89 13.81
CA GLY A 132 -6.07 18.95 12.80
C GLY A 132 -4.94 18.94 11.78
N ARG A 133 -3.69 18.76 12.24
CA ARG A 133 -2.52 18.62 11.36
C ARG A 133 -2.59 17.39 10.45
N ILE A 134 -3.04 16.26 10.98
CA ILE A 134 -3.26 15.04 10.17
C ILE A 134 -4.36 15.26 9.13
N LEU A 135 -5.47 15.93 9.48
CA LEU A 135 -6.54 16.23 8.53
C LEU A 135 -6.04 17.13 7.39
N MET A 136 -5.24 18.15 7.71
CA MET A 136 -4.61 18.99 6.69
C MET A 136 -3.60 18.21 5.84
N GLN A 137 -2.82 17.31 6.45
CA GLN A 137 -1.92 16.43 5.72
C GLN A 137 -2.69 15.50 4.75
N VAL A 138 -3.75 14.86 5.23
CA VAL A 138 -4.64 14.00 4.43
C VAL A 138 -5.33 14.82 3.33
N ARG A 139 -5.72 16.07 3.59
CA ARG A 139 -6.23 16.98 2.55
C ARG A 139 -5.21 17.18 1.43
N GLU A 140 -3.96 17.44 1.75
CA GLU A 140 -2.90 17.59 0.74
C GLU A 140 -2.63 16.29 0.00
N GLU A 141 -2.66 15.15 0.69
CA GLU A 141 -2.57 13.83 0.05
C GLU A 141 -3.71 13.60 -0.94
N LEU A 142 -4.94 13.92 -0.55
CA LEU A 142 -6.13 13.79 -1.39
C LEU A 142 -6.15 14.79 -2.55
N ARG A 143 -5.49 15.95 -2.44
CA ARG A 143 -5.34 16.92 -3.54
C ARG A 143 -4.30 16.48 -4.56
N ARG A 144 -3.18 15.96 -4.08
CA ARG A 144 -2.11 15.39 -4.92
C ARG A 144 -2.58 14.10 -5.60
N TRP A 145 -3.49 13.40 -4.94
CA TRP A 145 -4.28 12.33 -5.52
C TRP A 145 -5.33 12.93 -6.45
N SER A 146 -4.91 13.28 -7.66
CA SER A 146 -5.86 13.64 -8.71
C SER A 146 -6.45 12.36 -9.32
N PRO A 147 -7.76 12.26 -9.53
CA PRO A 147 -8.32 11.25 -10.44
C PRO A 147 -7.91 11.46 -11.91
N ASP A 148 -7.13 12.51 -12.23
CA ASP A 148 -6.47 12.72 -13.53
C ASP A 148 -4.97 12.30 -13.48
N PRO A 149 -4.58 11.21 -14.16
CA PRO A 149 -3.21 10.74 -14.22
C PRO A 149 -2.49 11.39 -15.40
N HIS A 150 -1.72 12.47 -15.18
CA HIS A 150 -0.76 12.91 -16.20
C HIS A 150 0.59 13.37 -15.61
N PRO A 151 1.71 12.69 -15.92
CA PRO A 151 3.04 13.05 -15.40
C PRO A 151 3.59 14.39 -15.90
N ALA A 152 2.94 15.04 -16.88
CA ALA A 152 3.43 16.31 -17.43
C ALA A 152 3.31 17.52 -16.47
N SER A 153 2.50 17.44 -15.41
CA SER A 153 2.35 18.55 -14.44
C SER A 153 3.30 18.47 -13.25
N MET A 154 4.15 17.44 -13.14
CA MET A 154 5.05 17.25 -11.99
C MET A 154 6.36 18.03 -12.08
N HIS A 155 6.66 18.69 -13.20
CA HIS A 155 7.94 19.40 -13.39
C HIS A 155 8.01 20.81 -12.79
N SER A 156 6.95 21.37 -12.20
CA SER A 156 6.96 22.78 -11.77
C SER A 156 6.63 23.08 -10.31
N ALA A 157 6.43 22.08 -9.45
CA ALA A 157 6.20 22.32 -8.03
C ALA A 157 7.24 21.56 -7.21
N GLY A 158 8.18 22.27 -6.57
CA GLY A 158 9.13 21.66 -5.65
C GLY A 158 8.39 20.92 -4.53
N ILE A 159 8.54 19.59 -4.47
CA ILE A 159 7.74 18.70 -3.63
C ILE A 159 8.48 18.38 -2.32
N SER A 160 7.81 18.63 -1.19
CA SER A 160 8.17 18.09 0.13
C SER A 160 7.37 16.80 0.40
N SER A 161 8.12 15.81 0.90
CA SER A 161 7.90 14.36 1.02
C SER A 161 6.65 13.89 1.79
N LEU A 162 6.05 12.78 1.33
CA LEU A 162 5.13 11.94 2.09
C LEU A 162 5.88 10.71 2.61
N TYR A 163 5.90 10.53 3.94
CA TYR A 163 6.64 9.49 4.66
C TYR A 163 5.71 8.33 5.05
N VAL A 164 6.05 7.11 4.62
CA VAL A 164 5.48 5.87 5.17
C VAL A 164 6.66 5.02 5.65
N ARG A 165 6.67 4.65 6.94
CA ARG A 165 7.75 3.86 7.58
C ARG A 165 9.18 4.43 7.43
N GLY A 166 9.33 5.76 7.38
CA GLY A 166 10.64 6.40 7.24
C GLY A 166 11.22 6.40 5.82
N VAL A 167 10.47 5.88 4.83
CA VAL A 167 10.82 5.91 3.40
C VAL A 167 9.83 6.82 2.67
N THR A 168 10.30 7.58 1.69
CA THR A 168 9.43 8.48 0.92
C THR A 168 8.62 7.68 -0.10
N VAL A 169 7.32 7.94 -0.21
CA VAL A 169 6.44 7.28 -1.20
C VAL A 169 6.92 7.51 -2.65
N LEU A 170 7.73 8.53 -2.88
CA LEU A 170 8.29 8.89 -4.19
C LEU A 170 9.18 7.79 -4.77
N GLU A 171 9.99 7.11 -3.95
CA GLU A 171 10.86 6.02 -4.43
C GLU A 171 10.06 4.85 -5.04
N TYR A 172 8.81 4.67 -4.59
CA TYR A 172 7.89 3.66 -5.10
C TYR A 172 7.11 4.11 -6.33
N LEU A 173 7.39 5.31 -6.84
CA LEU A 173 6.86 5.89 -8.07
C LEU A 173 7.96 6.15 -9.11
N GLU A 174 9.23 6.11 -8.71
CA GLU A 174 10.37 6.41 -9.58
C GLU A 174 10.51 5.41 -10.73
N ALA A 175 10.88 5.96 -11.90
CA ALA A 175 11.35 5.18 -13.04
C ALA A 175 12.82 4.81 -12.84
N THR A 176 13.18 3.60 -13.27
CA THR A 176 14.57 3.14 -13.27
C THR A 176 14.87 2.43 -14.58
N ALA A 177 16.11 2.00 -14.81
CA ALA A 177 16.46 1.21 -15.99
C ALA A 177 15.70 -0.14 -16.08
N ILE A 178 15.16 -0.65 -14.97
CA ILE A 178 14.42 -1.91 -14.91
C ILE A 178 12.92 -1.66 -14.83
N VAL A 179 12.50 -0.65 -14.06
CA VAL A 179 11.11 -0.21 -13.94
C VAL A 179 10.93 1.01 -14.85
N ASP A 180 11.19 0.81 -16.13
CA ASP A 180 11.28 1.86 -17.16
C ASP A 180 9.87 2.27 -17.64
N TRP A 181 9.03 2.73 -16.71
CA TRP A 181 7.64 3.07 -17.00
C TRP A 181 7.48 4.29 -17.91
N ASP A 182 8.54 5.10 -18.04
CA ASP A 182 8.65 6.23 -18.96
C ASP A 182 8.93 5.80 -20.41
N ASN A 183 9.22 4.51 -20.64
CA ASN A 183 9.20 3.91 -21.95
C ASN A 183 7.81 4.09 -22.61
N GLN A 184 7.80 4.50 -23.88
CA GLN A 184 6.56 4.86 -24.58
C GLN A 184 5.55 3.72 -24.68
N GLU A 185 5.99 2.48 -24.87
CA GLU A 185 5.11 1.31 -24.99
C GLU A 185 4.48 0.95 -23.64
N VAL A 186 5.29 0.96 -22.57
CA VAL A 186 4.83 0.71 -21.20
C VAL A 186 3.84 1.79 -20.77
N LEU A 187 4.17 3.07 -21.00
CA LEU A 187 3.32 4.19 -20.66
C LEU A 187 2.00 4.18 -21.45
N ALA A 188 2.04 3.80 -22.73
CA ALA A 188 0.83 3.67 -23.55
C ALA A 188 -0.09 2.56 -23.03
N LEU A 189 0.46 1.40 -22.70
CA LEU A 189 -0.30 0.29 -22.11
C LEU A 189 -0.88 0.70 -20.74
N ALA A 190 -0.07 1.28 -19.86
CA ALA A 190 -0.50 1.76 -18.56
C ALA A 190 -1.70 2.70 -18.67
N ARG A 191 -1.67 3.65 -19.61
CA ARG A 191 -2.79 4.57 -19.87
C ARG A 191 -4.02 3.87 -20.42
N SER A 192 -3.85 2.90 -21.33
CA SER A 192 -4.99 2.13 -21.85
C SER A 192 -5.68 1.33 -20.75
N LEU A 193 -4.90 0.74 -19.83
CA LEU A 193 -5.41 -0.02 -18.69
C LEU A 193 -6.05 0.92 -17.65
N ALA A 194 -5.62 2.17 -17.55
CA ALA A 194 -6.26 3.14 -16.67
C ALA A 194 -7.66 3.56 -17.12
N GLY A 195 -7.94 3.57 -18.42
CA GLY A 195 -9.26 3.89 -18.97
C GLY A 195 -9.69 5.36 -18.79
N GLY A 196 -8.74 6.27 -18.57
CA GLY A 196 -8.97 7.73 -18.58
C GLY A 196 -9.52 8.36 -17.30
N ARG A 197 -10.04 7.59 -16.34
CA ARG A 197 -10.43 7.99 -14.96
C ARG A 197 -10.81 6.72 -14.19
N GLY A 198 -9.93 6.22 -13.35
CA GLY A 198 -10.15 4.96 -12.64
C GLY A 198 -9.79 5.07 -11.17
N ASP A 199 -10.66 4.50 -10.33
CA ASP A 199 -10.32 4.13 -8.95
C ASP A 199 -8.97 3.37 -8.94
N PRO A 200 -7.97 3.80 -8.13
CA PRO A 200 -6.66 3.15 -8.06
C PRO A 200 -6.73 1.65 -7.81
N VAL A 201 -7.73 1.17 -7.05
CA VAL A 201 -7.92 -0.27 -6.83
C VAL A 201 -8.32 -0.96 -8.13
N ALA A 202 -9.24 -0.37 -8.90
CA ALA A 202 -9.64 -0.88 -10.19
C ALA A 202 -8.52 -0.82 -11.24
N VAL A 203 -7.72 0.26 -11.25
CA VAL A 203 -6.54 0.37 -12.12
C VAL A 203 -5.49 -0.67 -11.76
N ALA A 204 -5.21 -0.85 -10.48
CA ALA A 204 -4.29 -1.87 -9.99
C ALA A 204 -4.77 -3.28 -10.36
N GLY A 205 -6.07 -3.55 -10.21
CA GLY A 205 -6.72 -4.78 -10.64
C GLY A 205 -6.49 -5.07 -12.12
N ARG A 206 -6.79 -4.10 -13.01
CA ARG A 206 -6.60 -4.28 -14.45
C ARG A 206 -5.12 -4.46 -14.84
N CYS A 207 -4.20 -3.73 -14.21
CA CYS A 207 -2.76 -3.93 -14.44
C CYS A 207 -2.31 -5.32 -13.99
N PHE A 208 -2.74 -5.74 -12.81
CA PHE A 208 -2.46 -7.06 -12.24
C PHE A 208 -2.98 -8.19 -13.14
N GLU A 209 -4.27 -8.14 -13.51
CA GLU A 209 -4.91 -9.14 -14.35
C GLU A 209 -4.24 -9.21 -15.72
N TRP A 210 -3.96 -8.06 -16.34
CA TRP A 210 -3.29 -8.03 -17.64
C TRP A 210 -1.90 -8.66 -17.59
N VAL A 211 -1.06 -8.33 -16.59
CA VAL A 211 0.27 -8.97 -16.47
C VAL A 211 0.15 -10.45 -16.14
N ARG A 212 -0.82 -10.84 -15.29
CA ARG A 212 -1.05 -12.25 -14.93
C ARG A 212 -1.41 -13.08 -16.17
N ASP A 213 -2.31 -12.56 -17.00
CA ASP A 213 -3.00 -13.32 -18.03
C ASP A 213 -2.36 -13.19 -19.42
N GLU A 214 -1.77 -12.04 -19.75
CA GLU A 214 -1.20 -11.76 -21.08
C GLU A 214 0.30 -12.06 -21.18
N ILE A 215 1.03 -11.98 -20.06
CA ILE A 215 2.47 -12.29 -20.03
C ILE A 215 2.66 -13.74 -19.62
N ARG A 216 3.33 -14.54 -20.45
CA ARG A 216 3.56 -15.95 -20.14
C ARG A 216 4.68 -16.13 -19.11
N HIS A 217 4.53 -17.08 -18.20
CA HIS A 217 5.61 -17.44 -17.28
C HIS A 217 6.70 -18.23 -18.02
N SER A 218 7.91 -17.67 -18.15
CA SER A 218 8.98 -18.24 -18.99
C SER A 218 9.34 -19.68 -18.62
N GLY A 219 9.39 -20.02 -17.32
CA GLY A 219 9.68 -21.38 -16.87
C GLY A 219 8.56 -22.39 -17.16
N ASP A 220 7.30 -21.96 -17.08
CA ASP A 220 6.15 -22.86 -17.32
C ASP A 220 5.98 -23.16 -18.80
N HIS A 221 6.19 -22.14 -19.63
CA HIS A 221 6.01 -22.21 -21.08
C HIS A 221 7.30 -22.48 -21.85
N ARG A 222 8.45 -22.56 -21.16
CA ARG A 222 9.78 -22.80 -21.75
C ARG A 222 10.15 -21.77 -22.83
N LEU A 223 9.97 -20.49 -22.48
CA LEU A 223 10.14 -19.36 -23.40
C LEU A 223 11.39 -18.54 -23.09
N GLY A 224 12.01 -18.00 -24.14
CA GLY A 224 13.08 -17.01 -24.06
C GLY A 224 12.77 -15.76 -24.90
N PRO A 225 13.61 -14.71 -24.85
CA PRO A 225 14.82 -14.60 -24.04
C PRO A 225 14.50 -14.46 -22.54
N VAL A 226 15.53 -14.51 -21.69
CA VAL A 226 15.39 -14.08 -20.30
C VAL A 226 15.23 -12.56 -20.30
N THR A 227 14.06 -12.08 -19.90
CA THR A 227 13.73 -10.65 -19.85
C THR A 227 14.04 -10.07 -18.48
N CYS A 228 14.50 -8.82 -18.41
CA CYS A 228 14.74 -8.14 -17.13
C CYS A 228 13.89 -6.88 -16.95
N SER A 229 14.04 -5.88 -17.82
CA SER A 229 13.28 -4.62 -17.72
C SER A 229 11.79 -4.79 -18.06
N ALA A 230 10.95 -3.87 -17.57
CA ALA A 230 9.53 -3.88 -17.85
C ALA A 230 9.25 -3.81 -19.37
N SER A 231 9.97 -2.95 -20.11
CA SER A 231 9.81 -2.88 -21.56
C SER A 231 10.28 -4.12 -22.32
N GLU A 232 11.28 -4.86 -21.83
CA GLU A 232 11.64 -6.16 -22.41
C GLU A 232 10.54 -7.20 -22.20
N VAL A 233 9.99 -7.28 -20.98
CA VAL A 233 8.90 -8.21 -20.65
C VAL A 233 7.68 -7.92 -21.52
N LEU A 234 7.33 -6.64 -21.69
CA LEU A 234 6.23 -6.22 -22.54
C LEU A 234 6.46 -6.60 -24.01
N ARG A 235 7.64 -6.31 -24.57
CA ARG A 235 7.97 -6.59 -25.98
C ARG A 235 8.01 -8.09 -26.28
N HIS A 236 8.51 -8.91 -25.36
CA HIS A 236 8.65 -10.35 -25.57
C HIS A 236 7.42 -11.16 -25.12
N GLY A 237 6.52 -10.58 -24.32
CA GLY A 237 5.31 -11.25 -23.83
C GLY A 237 5.59 -12.42 -22.90
N THR A 238 6.77 -12.47 -22.28
CA THR A 238 7.18 -13.54 -21.37
C THR A 238 8.10 -13.01 -20.27
N GLY A 239 8.11 -13.67 -19.12
CA GLY A 239 9.04 -13.39 -18.03
C GLY A 239 8.94 -14.41 -16.90
N PHE A 240 10.00 -14.56 -16.10
CA PHE A 240 9.91 -15.23 -14.79
C PHE A 240 9.12 -14.35 -13.80
N CYS A 241 8.69 -14.91 -12.67
CA CYS A 241 7.96 -14.15 -11.63
C CYS A 241 8.62 -12.80 -11.29
N TYR A 242 9.96 -12.77 -11.25
CA TYR A 242 10.76 -11.55 -11.09
C TYR A 242 10.47 -10.50 -12.17
N ALA A 243 10.71 -10.83 -13.45
CA ALA A 243 10.55 -9.88 -14.54
C ALA A 243 9.09 -9.47 -14.73
N LYS A 244 8.15 -10.39 -14.49
CA LYS A 244 6.72 -10.07 -14.46
C LYS A 244 6.39 -9.04 -13.37
N SER A 245 6.99 -9.13 -12.18
CA SER A 245 6.80 -8.14 -11.13
C SER A 245 7.42 -6.77 -11.48
N HIS A 246 8.48 -6.74 -12.31
CA HIS A 246 9.06 -5.50 -12.84
C HIS A 246 8.06 -4.78 -13.77
N LEU A 247 7.44 -5.51 -14.72
CA LEU A 247 6.42 -4.93 -15.60
C LEU A 247 5.19 -4.47 -14.82
N LEU A 248 4.71 -5.26 -13.86
CA LEU A 248 3.57 -4.85 -13.04
C LEU A 248 3.88 -3.57 -12.25
N ALA A 249 5.05 -3.48 -11.62
CA ALA A 249 5.48 -2.26 -10.95
C ALA A 249 5.51 -1.07 -11.91
N ALA A 250 6.03 -1.24 -13.12
CA ALA A 250 6.09 -0.16 -14.10
C ALA A 250 4.69 0.33 -14.52
N LEU A 251 3.74 -0.59 -14.79
CA LEU A 251 2.36 -0.23 -15.14
C LEU A 251 1.62 0.49 -13.99
N LEU A 252 1.85 0.08 -12.75
CA LEU A 252 1.28 0.71 -11.56
C LEU A 252 1.87 2.11 -11.34
N ARG A 253 3.21 2.24 -11.41
CA ARG A 253 3.93 3.51 -11.21
C ARG A 253 3.60 4.55 -12.27
N ALA A 254 3.48 4.14 -13.55
CA ALA A 254 3.01 5.01 -14.63
C ALA A 254 1.61 5.59 -14.37
N ASN A 255 0.80 4.90 -13.57
CA ASN A 255 -0.53 5.33 -13.14
C ASN A 255 -0.54 6.02 -11.76
N ALA A 256 0.64 6.45 -11.27
CA ALA A 256 0.82 7.08 -9.97
C ALA A 256 0.36 6.22 -8.77
N ILE A 257 0.40 4.89 -8.92
CA ILE A 257 0.13 3.94 -7.84
C ILE A 257 1.47 3.46 -7.28
N PRO A 258 1.82 3.77 -6.01
CA PRO A 258 3.07 3.30 -5.43
C PRO A 258 3.13 1.78 -5.42
N ALA A 259 4.18 1.23 -6.01
CA ALA A 259 4.38 -0.20 -6.12
C ALA A 259 5.82 -0.55 -5.77
N GLY A 260 6.00 -1.53 -4.90
CA GLY A 260 7.30 -2.09 -4.53
C GLY A 260 7.40 -3.56 -4.87
N PHE A 261 8.56 -4.12 -4.58
CA PHE A 261 8.89 -5.53 -4.75
C PHE A 261 8.82 -6.22 -3.41
N CYS A 262 8.25 -7.42 -3.39
CA CYS A 262 8.30 -8.34 -2.27
C CYS A 262 8.85 -9.66 -2.77
N TYR A 263 9.45 -10.42 -1.86
CA TYR A 263 10.00 -11.72 -2.19
C TYR A 263 9.52 -12.77 -1.20
N GLN A 264 9.45 -14.00 -1.67
CA GLN A 264 9.39 -15.19 -0.84
C GLN A 264 10.63 -16.02 -1.11
N ARG A 265 11.13 -16.72 -0.11
CA ARG A 265 12.10 -17.79 -0.28
C ARG A 265 11.37 -19.12 -0.20
N LEU A 266 11.46 -19.93 -1.24
CA LEU A 266 10.69 -21.16 -1.42
C LEU A 266 11.60 -22.32 -1.79
N SER A 267 11.26 -23.53 -1.32
CA SER A 267 11.92 -24.76 -1.72
C SER A 267 11.56 -25.10 -3.17
N ILE A 268 12.57 -25.43 -3.98
CA ILE A 268 12.37 -25.71 -5.42
C ILE A 268 11.53 -26.99 -5.62
N ASP A 269 11.75 -28.01 -4.79
CA ASP A 269 11.09 -29.32 -4.88
C ASP A 269 10.11 -29.61 -3.72
N GLY A 270 10.00 -28.69 -2.76
CA GLY A 270 9.18 -28.85 -1.57
C GLY A 270 9.77 -29.79 -0.51
N ALA A 271 11.04 -30.19 -0.66
CA ALA A 271 11.77 -31.06 0.27
C ALA A 271 12.84 -30.31 1.08
N GLY A 272 12.88 -28.98 1.00
CA GLY A 272 13.85 -28.11 1.65
C GLY A 272 14.87 -27.58 0.64
N LEU A 273 16.15 -27.88 0.83
CA LEU A 273 17.19 -27.47 -0.12
C LEU A 273 17.02 -28.18 -1.48
N PRO A 274 17.28 -27.50 -2.61
CA PRO A 274 17.67 -26.08 -2.74
C PRO A 274 16.47 -25.11 -2.67
N PHE A 275 16.73 -23.88 -2.24
CA PHE A 275 15.76 -22.79 -2.22
C PHE A 275 15.99 -21.80 -3.37
N CYS A 276 14.96 -21.05 -3.71
CA CYS A 276 15.05 -19.88 -4.57
C CYS A 276 14.09 -18.79 -4.12
N LEU A 277 14.31 -17.58 -4.61
CA LEU A 277 13.39 -16.47 -4.47
C LEU A 277 12.18 -16.64 -5.40
N HIS A 278 11.05 -16.10 -4.99
CA HIS A 278 9.87 -15.85 -5.82
C HIS A 278 9.54 -14.37 -5.72
N GLY A 279 9.47 -13.70 -6.87
CA GLY A 279 9.20 -12.26 -6.95
C GLY A 279 7.71 -11.95 -7.10
N LEU A 280 7.24 -11.00 -6.31
CA LEU A 280 5.89 -10.45 -6.36
C LEU A 280 5.92 -8.94 -6.07
N ASN A 281 4.76 -8.29 -6.03
CA ASN A 281 4.68 -6.85 -5.72
C ASN A 281 3.89 -6.60 -4.44
N ALA A 282 4.19 -5.49 -3.78
CA ALA A 282 3.24 -4.82 -2.90
C ALA A 282 2.77 -3.53 -3.58
N VAL A 283 1.47 -3.27 -3.52
CA VAL A 283 0.85 -2.07 -4.06
C VAL A 283 0.23 -1.27 -2.92
N TYR A 284 0.42 0.05 -2.91
CA TYR A 284 -0.22 0.91 -1.94
C TYR A 284 -1.61 1.30 -2.43
N LEU A 285 -2.64 0.73 -1.82
CA LEU A 285 -4.03 0.97 -2.18
C LEU A 285 -4.69 1.92 -1.16
N PRO A 286 -5.34 3.00 -1.60
CA PRO A 286 -6.05 3.91 -0.71
C PRO A 286 -7.04 3.16 0.19
N GLY A 287 -6.99 3.44 1.48
CA GLY A 287 -7.85 2.82 2.48
C GLY A 287 -7.48 1.40 2.90
N ILE A 288 -6.62 0.70 2.16
CA ILE A 288 -6.12 -0.65 2.50
C ILE A 288 -4.69 -0.59 3.05
N GLY A 289 -3.85 0.28 2.48
CA GLY A 289 -2.42 0.33 2.75
C GLY A 289 -1.62 -0.53 1.75
N TRP A 290 -0.43 -0.97 2.15
CA TRP A 290 0.36 -1.91 1.35
C TRP A 290 -0.33 -3.28 1.31
N TYR A 291 -0.55 -3.78 0.10
CA TYR A 291 -1.22 -5.04 -0.16
C TYR A 291 -0.42 -5.84 -1.19
N ARG A 292 -0.09 -7.10 -0.88
CA ARG A 292 0.69 -7.94 -1.79
C ARG A 292 -0.16 -8.55 -2.89
N ILE A 293 0.37 -8.54 -4.10
CA ILE A 293 -0.22 -9.12 -5.30
C ILE A 293 0.85 -9.91 -6.07
N ASP A 294 0.45 -11.03 -6.64
CA ASP A 294 1.35 -11.98 -7.30
C ASP A 294 0.89 -12.25 -8.74
N ALA A 295 1.47 -11.52 -9.70
CA ALA A 295 1.08 -11.62 -11.11
C ALA A 295 1.84 -12.70 -11.87
N ARG A 296 2.45 -13.70 -11.20
CA ARG A 296 3.19 -14.79 -11.86
C ARG A 296 2.39 -15.45 -12.98
N GLY A 297 1.10 -15.69 -12.75
CA GLY A 297 0.22 -16.41 -13.67
C GLY A 297 -0.28 -17.73 -13.07
N ASP A 298 -1.52 -18.06 -13.42
CA ASP A 298 -2.21 -19.25 -12.94
C ASP A 298 -1.75 -20.50 -13.71
N ARG A 299 -1.70 -21.63 -13.00
CA ARG A 299 -1.43 -22.97 -13.56
C ARG A 299 -2.16 -24.03 -12.72
N PRO A 300 -2.28 -25.30 -13.14
CA PRO A 300 -2.90 -26.31 -12.29
C PRO A 300 -2.29 -26.33 -10.87
N GLY A 301 -3.12 -26.07 -9.86
CA GLY A 301 -2.71 -25.97 -8.45
C GLY A 301 -2.26 -24.58 -7.97
N ILE A 302 -2.19 -23.56 -8.84
CA ILE A 302 -1.86 -22.17 -8.49
C ILE A 302 -2.92 -21.25 -9.06
N SER A 303 -3.58 -20.48 -8.20
CA SER A 303 -4.46 -19.38 -8.62
C SER A 303 -4.25 -18.16 -7.75
N THR A 304 -4.07 -17.01 -8.40
CA THR A 304 -3.76 -15.73 -7.76
C THR A 304 -4.89 -14.72 -7.95
N GLY A 305 -4.94 -13.68 -7.13
CA GLY A 305 -5.90 -12.60 -7.36
C GLY A 305 -5.75 -11.39 -6.47
N LEU A 306 -6.41 -10.31 -6.90
CA LEU A 306 -6.58 -9.09 -6.14
C LEU A 306 -7.97 -9.13 -5.49
N ASP A 307 -8.03 -9.53 -4.22
CA ASP A 307 -9.27 -9.57 -3.43
C ASP A 307 -9.06 -8.93 -2.05
N PRO A 308 -8.77 -7.62 -1.98
CA PRO A 308 -8.55 -6.96 -0.71
C PRO A 308 -9.73 -7.15 0.25
N PRO A 309 -9.45 -7.47 1.52
CA PRO A 309 -8.15 -7.37 2.18
C PRO A 309 -7.35 -8.68 2.20
N SER A 310 -7.85 -9.76 1.60
CA SER A 310 -7.23 -11.08 1.67
C SER A 310 -6.18 -11.25 0.58
N GLU A 311 -4.93 -11.48 0.94
CA GLU A 311 -3.87 -11.75 -0.03
C GLU A 311 -4.07 -13.15 -0.65
N ARG A 312 -4.03 -13.23 -1.99
CA ARG A 312 -4.09 -14.51 -2.74
C ARG A 312 -2.82 -14.69 -3.56
N LEU A 313 -1.74 -15.04 -2.86
CA LEU A 313 -0.41 -15.26 -3.46
C LEU A 313 -0.30 -16.68 -4.04
N ALA A 314 0.64 -16.91 -4.95
CA ALA A 314 0.82 -18.22 -5.59
C ALA A 314 1.28 -19.30 -4.60
N PHE A 315 2.03 -18.90 -3.56
CA PHE A 315 2.66 -19.81 -2.63
C PHE A 315 2.48 -19.39 -1.18
N THR A 316 2.44 -20.39 -0.30
CA THR A 316 2.47 -20.22 1.15
C THR A 316 3.66 -20.99 1.69
N PRO A 317 4.62 -20.35 2.38
CA PRO A 317 5.72 -21.04 3.05
C PRO A 317 5.21 -22.14 3.99
N ARG A 318 5.77 -23.34 3.88
CA ARG A 318 5.38 -24.54 4.65
C ARG A 318 6.58 -25.36 5.11
N VAL A 319 7.72 -25.25 4.42
CA VAL A 319 8.94 -25.99 4.75
C VAL A 319 9.87 -25.11 5.58
N GLU A 320 10.61 -25.73 6.49
CA GLU A 320 11.65 -25.04 7.26
C GLU A 320 12.67 -24.39 6.31
N GLY A 321 12.96 -23.11 6.51
CA GLY A 321 13.80 -22.30 5.62
C GLY A 321 13.04 -21.54 4.53
N GLU A 322 11.75 -21.82 4.30
CA GLU A 322 10.88 -20.97 3.50
C GLU A 322 10.42 -19.76 4.30
N ALA A 323 10.32 -18.60 3.65
CA ALA A 323 9.92 -17.36 4.28
C ALA A 323 9.19 -16.44 3.30
N THR A 324 8.31 -15.58 3.83
CA THR A 324 7.88 -14.37 3.13
C THR A 324 8.58 -13.20 3.81
N PHE A 325 9.35 -12.44 3.05
CA PHE A 325 10.05 -11.27 3.58
C PHE A 325 9.04 -10.16 3.90
N ASP A 326 9.26 -9.45 5.01
CA ASP A 326 8.38 -8.37 5.47
C ASP A 326 8.67 -7.05 4.75
N GLU A 327 9.85 -6.94 4.13
CA GLU A 327 10.31 -5.78 3.40
C GLU A 327 9.54 -5.58 2.10
N ILE A 328 9.42 -4.30 1.76
CA ILE A 328 8.93 -3.84 0.47
C ILE A 328 10.09 -3.03 -0.11
N TRP A 329 10.71 -3.51 -1.17
CA TRP A 329 11.84 -2.82 -1.79
C TRP A 329 11.33 -1.89 -2.89
N SER A 330 11.86 -0.67 -2.96
CA SER A 330 11.54 0.28 -4.04
C SER A 330 12.22 -0.07 -5.36
N SER A 331 13.25 -0.94 -5.34
CA SER A 331 13.93 -1.47 -6.52
C SER A 331 14.06 -2.99 -6.45
N PRO A 332 14.19 -3.70 -7.58
CA PRO A 332 14.45 -5.14 -7.58
C PRO A 332 15.74 -5.48 -6.82
N LEU A 333 15.80 -6.67 -6.21
CA LEU A 333 17.00 -7.10 -5.49
C LEU A 333 18.17 -7.30 -6.48
N PRO A 334 19.40 -6.86 -6.16
CA PRO A 334 20.55 -7.02 -7.04
C PRO A 334 20.77 -8.47 -7.50
N VAL A 335 20.67 -9.45 -6.60
CA VAL A 335 20.81 -10.88 -6.93
C VAL A 335 19.79 -11.36 -7.98
N VAL A 336 18.59 -10.78 -7.97
CA VAL A 336 17.55 -11.07 -8.97
C VAL A 336 17.91 -10.46 -10.32
N VAL A 337 18.39 -9.22 -10.33
CA VAL A 337 18.82 -8.54 -11.56
C VAL A 337 20.03 -9.23 -12.18
N GLU A 338 21.02 -9.62 -11.37
CA GLU A 338 22.20 -10.37 -11.80
C GLU A 338 21.80 -11.71 -12.44
N ALA A 339 20.87 -12.45 -11.83
CA ALA A 339 20.37 -13.69 -12.40
C ALA A 339 19.64 -13.46 -13.74
N LEU A 340 18.76 -12.46 -13.84
CA LEU A 340 18.02 -12.18 -15.07
C LEU A 340 18.90 -11.67 -16.21
N THR A 341 19.97 -10.94 -15.91
CA THR A 341 20.88 -10.35 -16.92
C THR A 341 22.07 -11.24 -17.26
N GLY A 342 22.41 -12.20 -16.39
CA GLY A 342 23.55 -13.09 -16.54
C GLY A 342 23.29 -14.38 -17.34
N HIS A 343 22.04 -14.70 -17.66
CA HIS A 343 21.67 -15.97 -18.31
C HIS A 343 20.92 -15.74 -19.63
N GLY A 344 21.29 -16.49 -20.67
CA GLY A 344 20.78 -16.29 -22.03
C GLY A 344 19.51 -17.07 -22.35
N SER A 345 19.19 -18.11 -21.57
CA SER A 345 18.02 -18.96 -21.78
C SER A 345 17.26 -19.26 -20.49
N TYR A 346 15.98 -19.63 -20.64
CA TYR A 346 15.16 -20.04 -19.50
C TYR A 346 15.73 -21.26 -18.77
N ALA A 347 16.39 -22.17 -19.49
CA ALA A 347 16.98 -23.38 -18.92
C ALA A 347 18.19 -23.03 -18.06
N GLU A 348 19.09 -22.19 -18.56
CA GLU A 348 20.24 -21.70 -17.80
C GLU A 348 19.81 -20.98 -16.52
N LEU A 349 18.78 -20.12 -16.59
CA LEU A 349 18.28 -19.44 -15.40
C LEU A 349 17.61 -20.39 -14.39
N LEU A 350 16.92 -21.44 -14.84
CA LEU A 350 16.35 -22.44 -13.93
C LEU A 350 17.41 -23.17 -13.10
N ASP A 351 18.61 -23.35 -13.65
CA ASP A 351 19.75 -23.97 -12.94
C ASP A 351 20.45 -22.98 -11.99
N HIS A 352 20.16 -21.67 -12.09
CA HIS A 352 20.83 -20.59 -11.36
C HIS A 352 19.82 -19.59 -10.76
N LEU A 353 18.69 -20.10 -10.26
CA LEU A 353 17.68 -19.24 -9.65
C LEU A 353 18.26 -18.49 -8.45
N PRO A 354 17.99 -17.17 -8.32
CA PRO A 354 18.52 -16.37 -7.22
C PRO A 354 17.95 -16.85 -5.88
N ASP A 355 18.77 -16.86 -4.84
CA ASP A 355 18.38 -17.12 -3.45
C ASP A 355 18.91 -15.99 -2.55
N LEU A 356 18.24 -15.77 -1.41
CA LEU A 356 18.69 -14.85 -0.36
C LEU A 356 18.30 -15.47 0.99
N GLU A 357 19.27 -15.59 1.89
CA GLU A 357 18.98 -16.09 3.24
C GLU A 357 18.15 -15.06 4.04
N PRO A 358 17.15 -15.52 4.83
CA PRO A 358 16.26 -14.65 5.62
C PRO A 358 16.93 -13.77 6.66
#